data_AF-A0A8H7BUG7-F1
#
_entry.id   AF-A0A8H7BUG7-F1
#
_cell.length_a   1.000
_cell.length_b   1.000
_cell.length_c   1.000
_cell.angle_alpha   90.00
_cell.angle_beta   90.00
_cell.angle_gamma   90.00
#
_symmetry.space_group_name_H-M   'P 1'
#
loop_
_entity.id
_entity.type
_entity.pdbx_description
1 polymer ?
#
loop_
_entity_poly.entity_id
_entity_poly.type
_entity_poly.pdbx_seq_one_letter_code
_entity_poly.pdbx_strand_id
1 'polypeptide(L)'
;MPRGILDLNNELLTCIAGHLAIEDLEPFSLVCTRFASITRHDAIWKEMLANHYGVTYKLPNETWQDMYRRKHNDMQDNRICPHVGRVNQQLGETRGDPSEAYYVNMLLEMLTQNTERGRQAMREKNQCMHERLLYADETDRAVVLKSRYYLVDRVWICSWFLRLCDGKIGVGPVTNMPLEAEDGKVNPSARPRGAFSGGFSIVTPHLWHYLVETYGLAGKEFTSGVYYLL
;
A
#
# COMPACT_ATOMS: atom_id res chain seq x y z
N MET A 1 -23.16 10.47 -22.50
CA MET A 1 -21.74 10.38 -22.89
C MET A 1 -21.23 11.78 -23.17
N PRO A 2 -20.05 12.18 -22.64
CA PRO A 2 -19.42 13.45 -23.00
C PRO A 2 -19.10 13.46 -24.50
N ARG A 3 -19.39 14.58 -25.17
CA ARG A 3 -19.21 14.78 -26.62
C ARG A 3 -17.85 15.38 -26.97
N GLY A 4 -17.14 15.95 -25.99
CA GLY A 4 -15.76 16.41 -26.12
C GLY A 4 -15.05 16.57 -24.77
N ILE A 5 -13.74 16.88 -24.82
CA ILE A 5 -12.92 17.07 -23.61
C ILE A 5 -13.44 18.20 -22.70
N LEU A 6 -14.10 19.20 -23.29
CA LEU A 6 -14.72 20.31 -22.56
C LEU A 6 -15.97 19.91 -21.77
N ASP A 7 -16.53 18.72 -22.01
CA ASP A 7 -17.67 18.19 -21.25
C ASP A 7 -17.22 17.44 -19.98
N LEU A 8 -15.92 17.18 -19.82
CA LEU A 8 -15.38 16.57 -18.61
C LEU A 8 -15.54 17.53 -17.42
N ASN A 9 -15.66 16.99 -16.21
CA ASN A 9 -15.66 17.80 -15.00
C ASN A 9 -14.23 18.32 -14.70
N ASN A 10 -14.10 19.26 -13.76
CA ASN A 10 -12.80 19.85 -13.45
C ASN A 10 -11.81 18.84 -12.83
N GLU A 11 -12.30 17.85 -12.10
CA GLU A 11 -11.46 16.81 -11.48
C GLU A 11 -10.75 15.96 -12.54
N LEU A 12 -11.50 15.47 -13.53
CA LEU A 12 -10.94 14.69 -14.64
C LEU A 12 -9.96 15.52 -15.48
N LEU A 13 -10.26 16.80 -15.71
CA LEU A 13 -9.34 17.71 -16.40
C LEU A 13 -8.08 17.99 -15.58
N THR A 14 -8.18 18.09 -14.25
CA THR A 14 -7.02 18.18 -13.34
C THR A 14 -6.18 16.91 -13.40
N CYS A 15 -6.77 15.72 -13.40
CA CYS A 15 -6.04 14.47 -13.56
C CYS A 15 -5.32 14.40 -14.91
N ILE A 16 -5.99 14.76 -16.01
CA ILE A 16 -5.37 14.82 -17.35
C ILE A 16 -4.19 15.78 -17.35
N ALA A 17 -4.38 17.01 -16.84
CA ALA A 17 -3.31 18.00 -16.76
C ALA A 17 -2.16 17.56 -15.86
N GLY A 18 -2.44 16.80 -14.80
CA GLY A 18 -1.46 16.22 -13.89
C GLY A 18 -0.57 15.14 -14.50
N HIS A 19 -0.89 14.64 -15.70
CA HIS A 19 -0.05 13.69 -16.47
C HIS A 19 0.79 14.37 -17.56
N LEU A 20 0.63 15.68 -17.77
CA LEU A 20 1.41 16.43 -18.76
C LEU A 20 2.81 16.74 -18.23
N ALA A 21 3.77 16.90 -19.14
CA ALA A 21 5.07 17.48 -18.80
C ALA A 21 4.87 18.96 -18.39
N ILE A 22 5.80 19.53 -17.62
CA ILE A 22 5.66 20.92 -17.15
C ILE A 22 5.65 21.91 -18.32
N GLU A 23 6.38 21.59 -19.40
CA GLU A 23 6.47 22.36 -20.63
C GLU A 23 5.15 22.37 -21.41
N ASP A 24 4.33 21.32 -21.26
CA ASP A 24 3.06 21.16 -21.96
C ASP A 24 1.88 21.86 -21.24
N LEU A 25 2.06 22.25 -19.96
CA LEU A 25 1.02 22.95 -19.21
C LEU A 25 0.71 24.34 -19.76
N GLU A 26 1.71 25.05 -20.29
CA GLU A 26 1.51 26.38 -20.87
C GLU A 26 0.65 26.29 -22.15
N PRO A 27 1.00 25.49 -23.18
CA PRO A 27 0.13 25.23 -24.32
C PRO A 27 -1.27 24.77 -23.91
N PHE A 28 -1.39 23.85 -22.94
CA PHE A 28 -2.67 23.39 -22.42
C PHE A 28 -3.51 24.54 -21.85
N SER A 29 -2.88 25.46 -21.10
CA SER A 29 -3.57 26.62 -20.52
C SER A 29 -4.08 27.62 -21.58
N LEU A 30 -3.42 27.71 -22.74
CA LEU A 30 -3.77 28.64 -23.80
C LEU A 30 -4.98 28.19 -24.64
N VAL A 31 -5.39 26.92 -24.54
CA VAL A 31 -6.51 26.38 -25.33
C VAL A 31 -7.83 27.07 -25.00
N CYS A 32 -8.14 27.25 -23.71
CA CYS A 32 -9.35 27.94 -23.26
C CYS A 32 -9.24 28.45 -21.82
N THR A 33 -10.13 29.38 -21.44
CA THR A 33 -10.18 29.97 -20.09
C THR A 33 -10.38 28.94 -19.00
N ARG A 34 -11.12 27.86 -19.27
CA ARG A 34 -11.33 26.76 -18.32
C ARG A 34 -10.03 26.01 -18.04
N PHE A 35 -9.24 25.72 -19.07
CA PHE A 35 -7.94 25.06 -18.90
C PHE A 35 -6.94 25.99 -18.21
N ALA A 36 -6.94 27.29 -18.54
CA ALA A 36 -6.15 28.28 -17.81
C ALA A 36 -6.51 28.37 -16.31
N SER A 37 -7.79 28.24 -15.97
CA SER A 37 -8.21 28.19 -14.55
C SER A 37 -7.72 26.91 -13.87
N ILE A 38 -7.72 25.79 -14.59
CA ILE A 38 -7.27 24.49 -14.09
C ILE A 38 -5.76 24.55 -13.82
N THR A 39 -4.93 25.00 -14.78
CA THR A 39 -3.45 25.09 -14.64
C THR A 39 -2.97 26.00 -13.50
N ARG A 40 -3.79 26.97 -13.11
CA ARG A 40 -3.51 27.86 -11.97
C ARG A 40 -3.86 27.25 -10.61
N HIS A 41 -4.63 26.17 -10.58
CA HIS A 41 -5.08 25.56 -9.33
C HIS A 41 -3.99 24.67 -8.72
N ASP A 42 -3.78 24.77 -7.41
CA ASP A 42 -2.74 24.01 -6.68
C ASP A 42 -2.94 22.48 -6.76
N ALA A 43 -4.16 22.05 -7.09
CA ALA A 43 -4.52 20.63 -7.24
C ALA A 43 -3.79 19.91 -8.38
N ILE A 44 -3.45 20.59 -9.48
CA ILE A 44 -2.66 19.94 -10.55
C ILE A 44 -1.27 19.63 -10.06
N TRP A 45 -0.63 20.57 -9.37
CA TRP A 45 0.72 20.38 -8.87
C TRP A 45 0.80 19.22 -7.88
N LYS A 46 -0.27 19.00 -7.10
CA LYS A 46 -0.44 17.78 -6.30
C LYS A 46 -0.46 16.53 -7.16
N GLU A 47 -1.30 16.48 -8.19
CA GLU A 47 -1.39 15.32 -9.11
C GLU A 47 -0.06 15.07 -9.82
N MET A 48 0.63 16.12 -10.31
CA MET A 48 1.93 15.99 -10.94
C MET A 48 3.01 15.47 -9.98
N LEU A 49 3.04 15.94 -8.73
CA LEU A 49 3.96 15.42 -7.71
C LEU A 49 3.71 13.95 -7.40
N ALA A 50 2.44 13.55 -7.35
CA ALA A 50 2.04 12.16 -7.16
C ALA A 50 2.47 11.30 -8.37
N ASN A 51 2.19 11.76 -9.59
CA ASN A 51 2.46 11.03 -10.83
C ASN A 51 3.96 10.93 -11.16
N HIS A 52 4.71 12.03 -11.02
CA HIS A 52 6.13 12.08 -11.43
C HIS A 52 7.08 11.61 -10.33
N TYR A 53 6.73 11.84 -9.07
CA TYR A 53 7.64 11.63 -7.93
C TYR A 53 7.06 10.75 -6.83
N GLY A 54 5.80 10.31 -6.92
CA GLY A 54 5.15 9.51 -5.87
C GLY A 54 4.93 10.26 -4.56
N VAL A 55 4.88 11.61 -4.60
CA VAL A 55 4.76 12.45 -3.41
C VAL A 55 3.31 12.86 -3.21
N THR A 56 2.73 12.50 -2.06
CA THR A 56 1.29 12.67 -1.79
C THR A 56 0.97 13.44 -0.50
N TYR A 57 1.99 14.01 0.14
CA TYR A 57 1.84 14.90 1.29
C TYR A 57 2.44 16.28 0.98
N LYS A 58 2.01 17.32 1.72
CA LYS A 58 2.49 18.70 1.58
C LYS A 58 2.94 19.23 2.93
N LEU A 59 3.99 20.03 2.97
CA LEU A 59 4.37 20.76 4.18
C LEU A 59 3.32 21.85 4.51
N PRO A 60 3.00 22.11 5.79
CA PRO A 60 1.90 23.02 6.18
C PRO A 60 2.01 24.43 5.60
N ASN A 61 3.25 24.91 5.43
CA ASN A 61 3.55 26.29 5.01
C ASN A 61 3.98 26.38 3.54
N GLU A 62 3.67 25.36 2.74
CA GLU A 62 4.11 25.27 1.34
C GLU A 62 2.91 25.06 0.39
N THR A 63 3.02 25.53 -0.85
CA THR A 63 2.10 25.20 -1.94
C THR A 63 2.56 23.93 -2.66
N TRP A 64 1.66 23.20 -3.31
CA TRP A 64 2.06 22.05 -4.13
C TRP A 64 2.94 22.50 -5.29
N GLN A 65 2.67 23.67 -5.86
CA GLN A 65 3.47 24.26 -6.93
C GLN A 65 4.93 24.50 -6.53
N ASP A 66 5.17 25.13 -5.37
CA ASP A 66 6.54 25.40 -4.90
C ASP A 66 7.30 24.10 -4.62
N MET A 67 6.59 23.11 -4.06
CA MET A 67 7.16 21.80 -3.75
C MET A 67 7.49 21.02 -5.03
N TYR A 68 6.63 21.10 -6.06
CA TYR A 68 6.90 20.52 -7.38
C TYR A 68 8.14 21.16 -8.01
N ARG A 69 8.22 22.49 -8.06
CA ARG A 69 9.37 23.21 -8.63
C ARG A 69 10.68 22.82 -7.94
N ARG A 70 10.68 22.74 -6.61
CA ARG A 70 11.86 22.30 -5.86
C ARG A 70 12.29 20.89 -6.23
N LYS A 71 11.35 19.93 -6.19
CA LYS A 71 11.65 18.53 -6.51
C LYS A 71 12.05 18.31 -7.97
N HIS A 72 11.48 19.11 -8.86
CA HIS A 72 11.81 19.08 -10.28
C HIS A 72 13.23 19.61 -10.54
N ASN A 73 13.63 20.69 -9.87
CA ASN A 73 14.97 21.26 -9.97
C ASN A 73 16.04 20.43 -9.25
N ASP A 74 15.68 19.76 -8.15
CA ASP A 74 16.54 18.85 -7.40
C ASP A 74 15.83 17.52 -7.12
N MET A 75 15.98 16.58 -8.06
CA MET A 75 15.36 15.25 -7.94
C MET A 75 15.85 14.47 -6.70
N GLN A 76 17.05 14.80 -6.20
CA GLN A 76 17.67 14.16 -5.04
C GLN A 76 17.33 14.86 -3.72
N ASP A 77 16.45 15.86 -3.71
CA ASP A 77 16.00 16.48 -2.46
C ASP A 77 15.29 15.45 -1.57
N ASN A 78 16.02 14.95 -0.58
CA ASN A 78 15.58 13.93 0.36
C ASN A 78 14.57 14.45 1.39
N ARG A 79 14.32 15.77 1.44
CA ARG A 79 13.29 16.36 2.33
C ARG A 79 11.87 16.07 1.85
N ILE A 80 11.74 15.80 0.55
CA ILE A 80 10.49 15.42 -0.11
C ILE A 80 10.61 13.94 -0.49
N CYS A 81 10.35 13.08 0.48
CA CYS A 81 10.52 11.64 0.34
C CYS A 81 9.17 10.99 -0.03
N PRO A 82 9.06 10.25 -1.14
CA PRO A 82 7.82 9.59 -1.57
C PRO A 82 7.21 8.71 -0.47
N HIS A 83 8.06 8.19 0.41
CA HIS A 83 7.68 7.26 1.46
C HIS A 83 6.84 7.91 2.58
N VAL A 84 6.96 9.20 2.87
CA VAL A 84 6.17 9.82 3.96
C VAL A 84 4.69 9.89 3.59
N GLY A 85 4.37 10.03 2.30
CA GLY A 85 3.03 9.84 1.77
C GLY A 85 2.54 8.39 1.95
N ARG A 86 3.44 7.41 1.76
CA ARG A 86 3.17 5.97 1.91
C ARG A 86 3.05 5.47 3.36
N VAL A 87 3.53 6.22 4.36
CA VAL A 87 3.37 5.84 5.78
C VAL A 87 1.92 6.03 6.25
N ASN A 88 1.18 6.96 5.63
CA ASN A 88 -0.26 7.16 5.90
C ASN A 88 -1.16 6.74 4.72
N GLN A 89 -0.63 6.53 3.52
CA GLN A 89 -1.34 5.89 2.41
C GLN A 89 -1.07 4.39 2.46
N GLN A 90 -1.99 3.66 3.07
CA GLN A 90 -2.15 2.24 2.81
C GLN A 90 -2.31 2.04 1.29
N LEU A 91 -1.25 1.65 0.59
CA LEU A 91 -1.21 1.31 -0.84
C LEU A 91 -2.29 0.28 -1.25
N GLY A 92 -3.48 0.76 -1.61
CA GLY A 92 -4.62 -0.05 -2.06
C GLY A 92 -5.93 0.24 -1.32
N GLU A 93 -5.93 1.08 -0.28
CA GLU A 93 -7.18 1.77 0.08
C GLU A 93 -7.48 2.75 -1.06
N THR A 94 -8.32 2.35 -2.00
CA THR A 94 -9.15 3.33 -2.70
C THR A 94 -9.88 4.09 -1.60
N ARG A 95 -9.39 5.29 -1.28
CA ARG A 95 -10.18 6.34 -0.65
C ARG A 95 -11.30 6.87 -1.57
N GLY A 96 -11.52 6.20 -2.70
CA GLY A 96 -12.79 6.29 -3.38
C GLY A 96 -13.88 5.77 -2.46
N ASP A 97 -15.04 6.42 -2.52
CA ASP A 97 -16.28 5.88 -1.98
C ASP A 97 -16.37 4.36 -2.31
N PRO A 98 -16.91 3.50 -1.44
CA PRO A 98 -17.10 2.07 -1.76
C PRO A 98 -17.74 1.84 -3.15
N SER A 99 -18.53 2.79 -3.64
CA SER A 99 -19.05 2.83 -5.01
C SER A 99 -17.96 3.00 -6.09
N GLU A 100 -16.92 3.81 -5.90
CA GLU A 100 -15.80 3.92 -6.84
C GLU A 100 -15.00 2.62 -6.93
N ALA A 101 -14.74 1.97 -5.80
CA ALA A 101 -14.08 0.66 -5.78
C ALA A 101 -14.91 -0.39 -6.56
N TYR A 102 -16.23 -0.34 -6.40
CA TYR A 102 -17.17 -1.15 -7.17
C TYR A 102 -17.09 -0.85 -8.67
N TYR A 103 -17.11 0.43 -9.08
CA TYR A 103 -17.00 0.82 -10.49
C TYR A 103 -15.67 0.38 -11.12
N VAL A 104 -14.56 0.52 -10.40
CA VAL A 104 -13.24 0.08 -10.86
C VAL A 104 -13.20 -1.43 -11.05
N ASN A 105 -13.76 -2.20 -10.11
CA ASN A 105 -13.84 -3.66 -10.25
C ASN A 105 -14.71 -4.06 -11.44
N MET A 106 -15.88 -3.44 -11.62
CA MET A 106 -16.76 -3.69 -12.76
C MET A 106 -16.07 -3.37 -14.10
N LEU A 107 -15.33 -2.26 -14.19
CA LEU A 107 -14.56 -1.91 -15.38
C LEU A 107 -13.44 -2.93 -15.67
N LEU A 108 -12.73 -3.38 -14.64
CA LEU A 108 -11.68 -4.41 -14.78
C LEU A 108 -12.27 -5.75 -15.27
N GLU A 109 -13.41 -6.18 -14.74
CA GLU A 109 -14.11 -7.39 -15.19
C GLU A 109 -14.55 -7.28 -16.66
N MET A 110 -15.12 -6.14 -17.05
CA MET A 110 -15.51 -5.91 -18.45
C MET A 110 -14.31 -5.86 -19.40
N LEU A 111 -13.25 -5.13 -19.03
CA LEU A 111 -12.05 -4.95 -19.87
C LEU A 111 -11.25 -6.24 -20.03
N THR A 112 -11.29 -7.13 -19.03
CA THR A 112 -10.59 -8.41 -19.10
C THR A 112 -11.39 -9.50 -19.82
N GLN A 113 -12.61 -9.20 -20.27
CA GLN A 113 -13.46 -10.04 -21.13
C GLN A 113 -13.56 -11.51 -20.72
N ASN A 114 -13.55 -11.80 -19.41
CA ASN A 114 -13.55 -13.18 -18.90
C ASN A 114 -12.39 -14.04 -19.44
N THR A 115 -11.26 -13.43 -19.81
CA THR A 115 -10.03 -14.18 -20.06
C THR A 115 -9.55 -14.81 -18.75
N GLU A 116 -8.91 -15.98 -18.82
CA GLU A 116 -8.39 -16.64 -17.61
C GLU A 116 -7.33 -15.77 -16.92
N ARG A 117 -6.51 -15.07 -17.70
CA ARG A 117 -5.53 -14.11 -17.19
C ARG A 117 -6.19 -12.97 -16.41
N GLY A 118 -7.32 -12.46 -16.90
CA GLY A 118 -8.13 -11.47 -16.20
C GLY A 118 -8.68 -11.95 -14.88
N ARG A 119 -9.30 -13.15 -14.89
CA ARG A 119 -9.82 -13.80 -13.68
C ARG A 119 -8.72 -14.02 -12.65
N GLN A 120 -7.55 -14.47 -13.09
CA GLN A 120 -6.40 -14.66 -12.21
C GLN A 120 -5.92 -13.35 -11.59
N ALA A 121 -5.77 -12.29 -12.39
CA ALA A 121 -5.39 -10.97 -11.88
C ALA A 121 -6.40 -10.42 -10.85
N MET A 122 -7.71 -10.65 -11.06
CA MET A 122 -8.75 -10.28 -10.10
C MET A 122 -8.67 -11.09 -8.81
N ARG A 123 -8.41 -12.41 -8.89
CA ARG A 123 -8.19 -13.26 -7.70
C ARG A 123 -6.99 -12.76 -6.88
N GLU A 124 -5.86 -12.51 -7.54
CA GLU A 124 -4.64 -12.00 -6.89
C GLU A 124 -4.86 -10.62 -6.25
N LYS A 125 -5.57 -9.72 -6.93
CA LYS A 125 -5.95 -8.42 -6.37
C LYS A 125 -6.82 -8.59 -5.12
N ASN A 126 -7.86 -9.42 -5.20
CA ASN A 126 -8.79 -9.63 -4.08
C ASN A 126 -8.07 -10.27 -2.88
N GLN A 127 -7.21 -11.25 -3.14
CA GLN A 127 -6.37 -11.87 -2.11
C GLN A 127 -5.45 -10.84 -1.46
N CYS A 128 -4.72 -10.05 -2.27
CA CYS A 128 -3.85 -9.00 -1.77
C CYS A 128 -4.60 -8.02 -0.86
N MET A 129 -5.80 -7.58 -1.27
CA MET A 129 -6.62 -6.68 -0.46
C MET A 129 -7.12 -7.32 0.84
N HIS A 130 -7.57 -8.57 0.80
CA HIS A 130 -7.97 -9.32 1.98
C HIS A 130 -6.82 -9.48 2.98
N GLU A 131 -5.63 -9.84 2.48
CA GLU A 131 -4.42 -10.04 3.28
C GLU A 131 -3.95 -8.75 3.96
N ARG A 132 -4.17 -7.58 3.34
CA ARG A 132 -3.86 -6.29 3.94
C ARG A 132 -4.74 -5.97 5.14
N LEU A 133 -6.03 -6.30 5.03
CA LEU A 133 -6.97 -6.17 6.14
C LEU A 133 -6.55 -7.11 7.29
N LEU A 134 -6.25 -8.36 6.97
CA LEU A 134 -5.75 -9.32 7.94
C LEU A 134 -4.48 -8.82 8.65
N TYR A 135 -3.48 -8.31 7.92
CA TYR A 135 -2.28 -7.75 8.56
C TYR A 135 -2.63 -6.61 9.52
N ALA A 136 -3.47 -5.66 9.08
CA ALA A 136 -3.83 -4.47 9.85
C ALA A 136 -4.59 -4.80 11.14
N ASP A 137 -5.44 -5.82 11.12
CA ASP A 137 -6.31 -6.19 12.23
C ASP A 137 -5.65 -7.21 13.17
N GLU A 138 -4.85 -8.13 12.63
CA GLU A 138 -4.46 -9.36 13.33
C GLU A 138 -2.96 -9.42 13.70
N THR A 139 -2.15 -8.41 13.37
CA THR A 139 -0.69 -8.37 13.63
C THR A 139 -0.31 -7.33 14.68
N ASP A 140 0.53 -7.71 15.64
CA ASP A 140 1.19 -6.82 16.63
C ASP A 140 0.25 -5.85 17.39
N ARG A 141 -1.05 -6.19 17.53
CA ARG A 141 -2.02 -5.40 18.30
C ARG A 141 -2.03 -5.80 19.77
N ALA A 142 -2.29 -4.84 20.66
CA ALA A 142 -2.46 -5.08 22.09
C ALA A 142 -3.62 -6.06 22.41
N VAL A 143 -4.63 -6.15 21.55
CA VAL A 143 -5.73 -7.12 21.69
C VAL A 143 -5.28 -8.55 21.43
N VAL A 144 -4.26 -8.77 20.57
CA VAL A 144 -3.68 -10.09 20.29
C VAL A 144 -3.07 -10.69 21.56
N LEU A 145 -2.46 -9.85 22.41
CA LEU A 145 -1.83 -10.27 23.67
C LEU A 145 -2.82 -10.77 24.73
N LYS A 146 -4.12 -10.51 24.57
CA LYS A 146 -5.16 -10.97 25.51
C LYS A 146 -5.61 -12.41 25.26
N SER A 147 -5.15 -13.02 24.17
CA SER A 147 -5.56 -14.34 23.71
C SER A 147 -4.34 -15.21 23.39
N ARG A 148 -4.58 -16.48 23.02
CA ARG A 148 -3.53 -17.30 22.39
C ARG A 148 -3.04 -16.58 21.14
N TYR A 149 -1.73 -16.50 20.96
CA TYR A 149 -1.07 -15.87 19.82
C TYR A 149 0.05 -16.76 19.27
N TYR A 150 0.48 -16.44 18.07
CA TYR A 150 1.53 -17.16 17.35
C TYR A 150 2.71 -16.24 17.07
N LEU A 151 3.91 -16.81 17.04
CA LEU A 151 5.11 -16.10 16.67
C LEU A 151 5.41 -16.34 15.18
N VAL A 152 5.66 -15.26 14.46
CA VAL A 152 6.06 -15.28 13.06
C VAL A 152 7.40 -14.58 12.95
N ASP A 153 8.32 -15.14 12.17
CA ASP A 153 9.58 -14.46 11.86
C ASP A 153 9.32 -13.06 11.31
N ARG A 154 9.98 -12.07 11.92
CA ARG A 154 9.71 -10.66 11.64
C ARG A 154 10.16 -10.26 10.23
N VAL A 155 11.22 -10.86 9.72
CA VAL A 155 11.70 -10.58 8.36
C VAL A 155 10.68 -11.08 7.34
N TRP A 156 10.14 -12.28 7.56
CA TRP A 156 9.10 -12.86 6.71
C TRP A 156 7.83 -12.02 6.71
N ILE A 157 7.26 -11.70 7.87
CA ILE A 157 5.98 -10.96 7.94
C ILE A 157 6.11 -9.54 7.39
N CYS A 158 7.25 -8.87 7.61
CA CYS A 158 7.52 -7.56 7.02
C CYS A 158 7.66 -7.65 5.49
N SER A 159 8.37 -8.66 4.99
CA SER A 159 8.49 -8.91 3.55
C SER A 159 7.12 -9.19 2.92
N TRP A 160 6.29 -10.00 3.57
CA TRP A 160 4.92 -10.27 3.17
C TRP A 160 4.11 -8.96 3.09
N PHE A 161 4.07 -8.18 4.16
CA PHE A 161 3.37 -6.90 4.18
C PHE A 161 3.86 -5.91 3.12
N LEU A 162 5.18 -5.81 2.88
CA LEU A 162 5.74 -4.93 1.86
C LEU A 162 5.31 -5.36 0.45
N ARG A 163 5.23 -6.66 0.17
CA ARG A 163 4.68 -7.16 -1.10
C ARG A 163 3.22 -6.78 -1.27
N LEU A 164 2.42 -6.88 -0.21
CA LEU A 164 1.02 -6.46 -0.26
C LEU A 164 0.89 -4.96 -0.58
N CYS A 165 1.76 -4.13 -0.01
CA CYS A 165 1.85 -2.71 -0.37
C CYS A 165 2.23 -2.50 -1.85
N ASP A 166 3.00 -3.40 -2.45
CA ASP A 166 3.31 -3.38 -3.89
C ASP A 166 2.18 -3.98 -4.75
N GLY A 167 1.03 -4.34 -4.17
CA GLY A 167 -0.08 -4.98 -4.87
C GLY A 167 0.20 -6.44 -5.24
N LYS A 168 1.16 -7.09 -4.58
CA LYS A 168 1.59 -8.46 -4.84
C LYS A 168 1.27 -9.36 -3.65
N ILE A 169 0.88 -10.60 -3.94
CA ILE A 169 0.73 -11.63 -2.90
C ILE A 169 2.09 -12.10 -2.36
N GLY A 170 2.06 -12.72 -1.18
CA GLY A 170 3.20 -13.38 -0.57
C GLY A 170 3.79 -14.50 -1.44
N VAL A 171 5.01 -14.92 -1.13
CA VAL A 171 5.66 -16.04 -1.82
C VAL A 171 6.42 -16.90 -0.83
N GLY A 172 6.31 -18.21 -1.02
CA GLY A 172 7.00 -19.20 -0.20
C GLY A 172 6.43 -19.36 1.20
N PRO A 173 6.88 -20.39 1.93
CA PRO A 173 6.37 -20.72 3.25
C PRO A 173 6.79 -19.70 4.31
N VAL A 174 5.99 -19.62 5.37
CA VAL A 174 6.34 -18.91 6.61
C VAL A 174 7.60 -19.53 7.18
N THR A 175 8.68 -18.76 7.35
CA THR A 175 9.97 -19.29 7.80
C THR A 175 10.23 -19.00 9.27
N ASN A 176 9.93 -19.95 10.15
CA ASN A 176 10.17 -19.80 11.60
C ASN A 176 11.51 -20.40 12.08
N MET A 177 12.32 -20.97 11.18
CA MET A 177 13.66 -21.50 11.52
C MET A 177 14.54 -20.51 12.31
N PRO A 178 14.58 -19.20 12.00
CA PRO A 178 15.39 -18.24 12.79
C PRO A 178 14.93 -18.06 14.23
N LEU A 179 13.68 -18.44 14.54
CA LEU A 179 13.11 -18.37 15.89
C LEU A 179 13.43 -19.61 16.72
N GLU A 180 13.95 -20.69 16.12
CA GLU A 180 14.23 -21.94 16.81
C GLU A 180 15.63 -21.92 17.43
N ALA A 181 15.74 -22.34 18.70
CA ALA A 181 17.01 -22.65 19.35
C ALA A 181 17.41 -24.12 19.13
N GLU A 182 18.65 -24.47 19.46
CA GLU A 182 19.14 -25.86 19.36
C GLU A 182 18.31 -26.88 20.15
N ASP A 183 17.62 -26.45 21.21
CA ASP A 183 16.72 -27.28 22.02
C ASP A 183 15.29 -27.38 21.47
N GLY A 184 15.03 -26.80 20.29
CA GLY A 184 13.73 -26.79 19.63
C GLY A 184 12.69 -25.88 20.29
N LYS A 185 13.12 -24.99 21.21
CA LYS A 185 12.29 -23.93 21.80
C LYS A 185 12.51 -22.60 21.08
N VAL A 186 11.75 -21.60 21.48
CA VAL A 186 11.94 -20.23 20.98
C VAL A 186 13.30 -19.71 21.44
N ASN A 187 14.11 -19.26 20.49
CA ASN A 187 15.40 -18.64 20.71
C ASN A 187 15.26 -17.37 21.57
N PRO A 188 15.80 -17.35 22.81
CA PRO A 188 15.68 -16.20 23.70
C PRO A 188 16.35 -14.93 23.15
N SER A 189 17.26 -15.09 22.18
CA SER A 189 17.94 -13.98 21.51
C SER A 189 17.15 -13.39 20.35
N ALA A 190 16.08 -14.06 19.88
CA ALA A 190 15.13 -13.60 18.86
C ALA A 190 14.18 -12.51 19.39
N ARG A 191 14.63 -11.68 20.32
CA ARG A 191 13.87 -10.48 20.71
C ARG A 191 13.91 -9.47 19.56
N PRO A 192 12.86 -8.67 19.35
CA PRO A 192 12.89 -7.58 18.38
C PRO A 192 14.07 -6.64 18.69
N ARG A 193 15.11 -6.63 17.85
CA ARG A 193 16.26 -5.72 17.97
C ARG A 193 16.13 -4.62 16.92
N GLY A 194 15.59 -3.47 17.31
CA GLY A 194 15.49 -2.32 16.42
C GLY A 194 14.57 -2.53 15.21
N ALA A 195 14.68 -1.65 14.21
CA ALA A 195 13.61 -1.45 13.23
C ALA A 195 13.35 -2.65 12.30
N PHE A 196 14.38 -3.44 11.91
CA PHE A 196 14.22 -4.47 10.86
C PHE A 196 15.13 -5.71 10.97
N SER A 197 15.98 -5.86 11.99
CA SER A 197 16.88 -7.01 12.09
C SER A 197 16.45 -7.99 13.18
N GLY A 198 15.92 -9.13 12.72
CA GLY A 198 15.62 -10.29 13.54
C GLY A 198 14.44 -10.12 14.50
N GLY A 199 14.13 -11.25 15.13
CA GLY A 199 13.05 -11.41 16.09
C GLY A 199 11.73 -11.83 15.46
N PHE A 200 10.65 -11.66 16.21
CA PHE A 200 9.32 -12.11 15.82
C PHE A 200 8.29 -10.98 15.87
N SER A 201 7.25 -11.11 15.07
CA SER A 201 5.96 -10.47 15.29
C SER A 201 5.00 -11.46 15.93
N ILE A 202 3.95 -10.94 16.56
CA ILE A 202 2.85 -11.73 17.08
C ILE A 202 1.64 -11.61 16.16
N VAL A 203 0.95 -12.72 15.93
CA VAL A 203 -0.29 -12.76 15.15
C VAL A 203 -1.36 -13.55 15.90
N THR A 204 -2.62 -13.27 15.59
CA THR A 204 -3.74 -14.06 16.13
C THR A 204 -3.78 -15.47 15.52
N PRO A 205 -4.54 -16.41 16.13
CA PRO A 205 -4.75 -17.74 15.56
C PRO A 205 -5.37 -17.70 14.16
N HIS A 206 -6.29 -16.76 13.92
CA HIS A 206 -6.95 -16.62 12.63
C HIS A 206 -5.95 -16.32 11.52
N LEU A 207 -5.11 -15.30 11.71
CA LEU A 207 -4.06 -14.97 10.74
C LEU A 207 -3.02 -16.09 10.62
N TRP A 208 -2.60 -16.70 11.73
CA TRP A 208 -1.65 -17.83 11.67
C TRP A 208 -2.13 -18.96 10.77
N HIS A 209 -3.37 -19.43 10.99
CA HIS A 209 -3.93 -20.51 10.19
C HIS A 209 -4.05 -20.14 8.71
N TYR A 210 -4.51 -18.92 8.41
CA TYR A 210 -4.55 -18.42 7.05
C TYR A 210 -3.16 -18.46 6.38
N LEU A 211 -2.13 -17.96 7.05
CA LEU A 211 -0.77 -17.91 6.50
C LEU A 211 -0.22 -19.32 6.24
N VAL A 212 -0.36 -20.24 7.20
CA VAL A 212 0.16 -21.62 7.06
C VAL A 212 -0.61 -22.40 5.99
N GLU A 213 -1.93 -22.24 5.89
CA GLU A 213 -2.74 -22.89 4.85
C GLU A 213 -2.40 -22.35 3.45
N THR A 214 -2.23 -21.04 3.32
CA THR A 214 -2.00 -20.37 2.04
C THR A 214 -0.56 -20.51 1.55
N TYR A 215 0.40 -20.39 2.45
CA TYR A 215 1.82 -20.27 2.09
C TYR A 215 2.65 -21.50 2.52
N GLY A 216 2.16 -22.28 3.48
CA GLY A 216 2.92 -23.36 4.13
C GLY A 216 3.80 -22.86 5.27
N LEU A 217 4.42 -23.81 5.99
CA LEU A 217 5.32 -23.54 7.10
C LEU A 217 6.66 -24.25 6.87
N ALA A 218 7.75 -23.50 7.04
CA ALA A 218 9.11 -24.01 7.09
C ALA A 218 9.68 -23.79 8.50
N GLY A 219 9.94 -24.88 9.21
CA GLY A 219 10.32 -24.89 10.62
C GLY A 219 9.14 -25.24 11.54
N LYS A 220 9.17 -24.72 12.77
CA LYS A 220 8.23 -25.10 13.82
C LYS A 220 7.22 -23.99 14.15
N GLU A 221 6.03 -24.42 14.57
CA GLU A 221 5.02 -23.54 15.14
C GLU A 221 5.42 -23.12 16.57
N PHE A 222 5.34 -21.82 16.84
CA PHE A 222 5.55 -21.26 18.17
C PHE A 222 4.32 -20.45 18.58
N THR A 223 3.78 -20.75 19.76
CA THR A 223 2.54 -20.16 20.27
C THR A 223 2.71 -19.76 21.73
N SER A 224 1.94 -18.78 22.19
CA SER A 224 1.82 -18.52 23.62
C SER A 224 1.11 -19.67 24.32
N GLY A 225 1.62 -20.05 25.49
CA GLY A 225 0.90 -20.98 26.36
C GLY A 225 -0.48 -20.42 26.71
N VAL A 226 -1.48 -21.29 26.86
CA VAL A 226 -2.80 -20.90 27.36
C VAL A 226 -2.63 -20.49 28.81
N TYR A 227 -2.51 -19.19 29.08
CA TYR A 227 -2.66 -18.68 30.43
C TYR A 227 -4.15 -18.78 30.80
N TYR A 228 -4.53 -19.86 31.48
CA TYR A 228 -5.73 -19.82 32.30
C TYR A 228 -5.45 -18.81 33.41
N LEU A 229 -6.00 -17.60 33.28
CA LEU A 229 -6.14 -16.69 34.40
C LEU A 229 -7.08 -17.39 35.40
N LEU A 230 -6.51 -17.98 36.45
CA LEU A 230 -7.22 -18.39 37.66
C LEU A 230 -7.73 -17.16 38.40
#